data_AF-A0A6V7LMN7-F1
#
_entry.id   AF-A0A6V7LMN7-F1
#
_cell.length_a   1.000
_cell.length_b   1.000
_cell.length_c   1.000
_cell.angle_alpha   90.00
_cell.angle_beta   90.00
_cell.angle_gamma   90.00
#
_symmetry.space_group_name_H-M   'P 1'
#
loop_
_entity.id
_entity.type
_entity.pdbx_description
1 polymer ?
#
loop_
_entity_poly.entity_id
_entity_poly.type
_entity_poly.pdbx_seq_one_letter_code
_entity_poly.pdbx_strand_id
1 'polypeptide(L)' 'IDFFAGGQNPCQVLDGEEGVLFVKKPDGRATGDAFVLFSKEEDADKALSKHRDCIGVRYIELFRSTTAEVQQ' A
#
# COMPACT_ATOMS: atom_id res chain seq x y z
N ILE A 1 5.54 6.88 -1.99
CA ILE A 1 4.39 6.66 -2.92
C ILE A 1 4.79 6.19 -4.32
N ASP A 2 6.04 6.42 -4.74
CA ASP A 2 6.56 6.10 -6.09
C ASP A 2 6.29 4.68 -6.58
N PHE A 3 6.32 3.70 -5.68
CA PHE A 3 5.99 2.30 -5.99
C PHE A 3 4.64 2.17 -6.71
N PHE A 4 3.63 2.94 -6.32
CA PHE A 4 2.30 2.93 -6.93
C PHE A 4 2.20 3.86 -8.14
N ALA A 5 2.88 5.01 -8.09
CA ALA A 5 2.83 6.04 -9.13
C ALA A 5 3.68 5.71 -10.38
N GLY A 6 4.62 4.78 -10.30
CA GLY A 6 5.49 4.37 -11.41
C GLY A 6 4.98 3.16 -12.21
N GLY A 7 5.72 2.82 -13.26
CA GLY A 7 5.55 1.60 -14.06
C GLY A 7 4.47 1.68 -15.15
N GLN A 8 4.10 0.51 -15.69
CA GLN A 8 3.17 0.40 -16.82
C GLN A 8 1.71 0.69 -16.44
N ASN A 9 1.35 0.58 -15.16
CA ASN A 9 -0.02 0.78 -14.68
C ASN A 9 -0.02 1.64 -13.40
N PRO A 10 0.18 2.96 -13.53
CA PRO A 10 0.25 3.85 -12.39
C PRO A 10 -1.12 3.99 -11.72
N CYS A 11 -1.13 4.10 -10.40
CA CYS A 11 -2.32 4.38 -9.61
C CYS A 11 -2.04 5.44 -8.55
N GLN A 12 -3.10 6.16 -8.15
CA GLN A 12 -3.00 7.28 -7.22
C GLN A 12 -3.42 6.87 -5.81
N VAL A 13 -2.47 6.92 -4.88
CA VAL A 13 -2.76 6.83 -3.45
C VAL A 13 -3.55 8.07 -3.03
N LEU A 14 -4.67 7.86 -2.31
CA LEU A 14 -5.49 8.94 -1.76
C LEU A 14 -4.63 9.79 -0.82
N ASP A 15 -4.69 11.11 -0.95
CA ASP A 15 -3.94 12.06 -0.12
C ASP A 15 -2.40 11.83 -0.06
N GLY A 16 -1.84 11.11 -1.04
CA GLY A 16 -0.40 10.91 -1.16
C GLY A 16 0.19 10.09 0.00
N GLU A 17 1.16 10.66 0.72
CA GLU A 17 1.82 9.97 1.84
C GLU A 17 0.89 9.76 3.04
N GLU A 18 -0.07 10.67 3.26
CA GLU A 18 -1.04 10.58 4.35
C GLU A 18 -2.04 9.42 4.14
N GLY A 19 -2.20 8.94 2.91
CA GLY A 19 -2.97 7.73 2.60
C GLY A 19 -2.25 6.42 2.92
N VAL A 20 -1.02 6.47 3.45
CA VAL A 20 -0.23 5.28 3.82
C VAL A 20 -0.14 5.18 5.34
N LEU A 21 -0.75 4.14 5.90
CA LEU A 21 -0.71 3.86 7.32
C LEU A 21 0.26 2.71 7.61
N PHE A 22 1.40 3.01 8.22
CA PHE A 22 2.34 1.99 8.68
C PHE A 22 1.89 1.34 9.99
N VAL A 23 1.84 0.01 10.00
CA VAL A 23 1.50 -0.75 11.20
C VAL A 23 2.73 -0.82 12.11
N LYS A 24 2.53 -0.44 13.37
CA LYS A 24 3.57 -0.45 14.40
C LYS A 24 3.12 -1.29 15.57
N LYS A 25 4.07 -1.97 16.19
CA LYS A 25 3.89 -2.65 17.48
C LYS A 25 3.62 -1.60 18.58
N PRO A 26 3.08 -2.00 19.75
CA PRO A 26 2.88 -1.09 20.88
C PRO A 26 4.16 -0.38 21.35
N ASP A 27 5.33 -0.96 21.09
CA ASP A 27 6.64 -0.38 21.39
C ASP A 27 7.18 0.56 20.29
N GLY A 28 6.39 0.83 19.25
CA GLY A 28 6.73 1.72 18.14
C GLY A 28 7.57 1.09 17.02
N ARG A 29 8.00 -0.17 17.14
CA ARG A 29 8.75 -0.85 16.07
C ARG A 29 7.83 -1.18 14.88
N ALA A 30 8.38 -1.09 13.67
CA ALA A 30 7.67 -1.48 12.45
C ALA A 30 7.36 -2.98 12.43
N THR A 31 6.18 -3.36 11.94
CA THR A 31 5.84 -4.77 11.68
C THR A 31 6.34 -5.24 10.32
N GLY A 32 6.47 -4.31 9.36
CA GLY A 32 6.69 -4.63 7.94
C GLY A 32 5.41 -4.46 7.10
N ASP A 33 4.26 -4.24 7.76
CA ASP A 33 2.97 -4.10 7.10
C ASP A 33 2.55 -2.63 7.02
N ALA A 34 1.76 -2.32 6.01
CA ALA A 34 1.12 -1.02 5.84
C ALA A 34 -0.23 -1.18 5.14
N PHE A 35 -1.15 -0.29 5.45
CA PHE A 35 -2.37 -0.09 4.68
C PHE A 35 -2.22 1.11 3.75
N VAL A 36 -2.80 1.02 2.57
CA VAL A 36 -2.76 2.09 1.56
C VAL A 36 -4.18 2.38 1.12
N LEU A 37 -4.59 3.64 1.25
CA LEU A 37 -5.89 4.11 0.82
C LEU A 37 -5.85 4.57 -0.64
N PHE A 38 -6.85 4.15 -1.41
CA PHE A 38 -7.03 4.58 -2.80
C PHE A 38 -8.38 5.29 -2.93
N SER A 39 -8.43 6.31 -3.79
CA SER A 39 -9.65 7.10 -3.99
C SER A 39 -10.74 6.33 -4.74
N LYS A 40 -10.33 5.33 -5.54
CA LYS A 40 -11.19 4.54 -6.42
C LYS A 40 -10.80 3.07 -6.33
N GLU A 41 -11.80 2.20 -6.49
CA GLU A 41 -11.58 0.75 -6.54
C GLU A 41 -10.64 0.35 -7.69
N GLU A 42 -10.77 1.00 -8.84
CA GLU A 42 -9.89 0.78 -10.00
C GLU A 42 -8.40 1.01 -9.67
N ASP A 43 -8.08 1.99 -8.82
CA ASP A 43 -6.69 2.26 -8.43
C ASP A 43 -6.14 1.17 -7.51
N ALA A 44 -6.98 0.59 -6.66
CA ALA A 44 -6.62 -0.57 -5.85
C ALA A 44 -6.38 -1.81 -6.74
N ASP A 45 -7.21 -2.03 -7.75
CA ASP A 45 -7.02 -3.14 -8.70
C ASP A 45 -5.74 -2.97 -9.53
N LYS A 46 -5.43 -1.75 -9.96
CA LYS A 46 -4.14 -1.43 -10.60
C LYS A 46 -2.98 -1.65 -9.65
N ALA A 47 -3.10 -1.28 -8.37
CA ALA A 47 -2.06 -1.51 -7.37
C ALA A 47 -1.77 -3.01 -7.23
N LEU A 48 -2.81 -3.86 -7.20
CA LEU A 48 -2.65 -5.32 -7.11
C LEU A 48 -1.87 -5.92 -8.30
N SER A 49 -1.85 -5.28 -9.47
CA SER A 49 -1.02 -5.73 -10.59
C SER A 49 0.50 -5.64 -10.32
N LYS A 50 0.91 -4.91 -9.28
CA LYS A 50 2.29 -4.79 -8.79
C LYS A 50 2.64 -5.79 -7.69
N HIS A 51 1.79 -6.80 -7.44
CA HIS A 51 2.08 -7.81 -6.43
C HIS A 51 3.40 -8.55 -6.76
N ARG A 52 4.31 -8.61 -5.78
CA ARG A 52 5.70 -9.13 -5.87
C ARG A 52 6.70 -8.27 -6.64
N ASP A 53 6.33 -7.05 -7.02
CA ASP A 53 7.32 -6.06 -7.46
C ASP A 53 8.21 -5.61 -6.29
N CYS A 54 9.33 -4.95 -6.62
CA CYS A 54 10.34 -4.57 -5.64
C CYS A 54 10.31 -3.08 -5.28
N ILE A 55 10.45 -2.79 -3.99
CA ILE A 55 10.95 -1.50 -3.50
C ILE A 55 12.43 -1.70 -3.16
N GLY A 56 13.32 -1.12 -3.97
CA GLY A 56 14.75 -1.40 -3.88
C GLY A 56 15.03 -2.88 -4.10
N VAL A 57 15.55 -3.56 -3.07
CA VAL A 57 15.87 -5.02 -3.11
C VAL A 57 14.83 -5.89 -2.40
N ARG A 58 13.73 -5.31 -1.91
CA ARG A 58 12.67 -6.00 -1.17
C ARG A 58 11.46 -6.20 -2.06
N TYR A 59 11.06 -7.44 -2.28
CA TYR A 59 9.76 -7.73 -2.92
C TYR A 59 8.64 -7.34 -1.96
N ILE A 60 7.54 -6.85 -2.51
CA ILE A 60 6.37 -6.40 -1.76
C ILE A 60 5.17 -7.28 -2.10
N GLU A 61 4.52 -7.80 -1.07
CA GLU A 61 3.26 -8.51 -1.23
C GLU A 61 2.10 -7.51 -1.03
N LEU A 62 1.15 -7.56 -1.95
CA LEU A 62 -0.06 -6.73 -1.92
C LEU A 62 -1.30 -7.62 -1.82
N PHE A 63 -2.23 -7.22 -0.96
CA PHE A 63 -3.49 -7.91 -0.74
C PHE A 63 -4.63 -6.89 -0.73
N ARG A 64 -5.82 -7.30 -1.17
CA ARG A 64 -7.02 -6.48 -1.03
C ARG A 64 -7.40 -6.43 0.45
N SER A 65 -7.77 -5.25 0.93
CA SER A 65 -8.17 -5.04 2.31
C SER A 65 -9.39 -4.15 2.38
N THR A 66 -10.05 -4.11 3.53
CA THR A 66 -11.17 -3.22 3.83
C THR A 66 -10.83 -2.29 4.99
N THR A 67 -11.54 -1.17 5.10
CA THR A 67 -11.35 -0.23 6.22
C THR A 67 -11.61 -0.84 7.60
N ALA A 68 -12.40 -1.93 7.67
CA ALA A 68 -12.66 -2.65 8.91
C ALA A 68 -11.43 -3.44 9.43
N GLU A 69 -10.50 -3.82 8.56
CA GLU A 69 -9.28 -4.55 8.93
C GLU A 69 -8.19 -3.62 9.47
N VAL A 70 -8.26 -2.32 9.15
CA VAL A 70 -7.29 -1.31 9.60
C VAL A 70 -7.35 -1.08 11.12
N GLN A 71 -8.48 -1.41 11.76
CA GLN A 71 -8.75 -1.14 13.17
C GLN A 71 -8.46 -2.32 14.11
N GLN A 72 -7.94 -3.44 13.59
CA GLN A 72 -7.63 -4.66 14.36
C GLN A 72 -6.20 -4.65 14.90
#